data_AF-A0A7W0TGC5-F1
#
_entry.id   AF-A0A7W0TGC5-F1
#
_cell.length_a   1.000
_cell.length_b   1.000
_cell.length_c   1.000
_cell.angle_alpha   90.00
_cell.angle_beta   90.00
_cell.angle_gamma   90.00
#
_symmetry.space_group_name_H-M   'P 1'
#
loop_
_entity.id
_entity.type
_entity.pdbx_description
1 polymer ?
#
loop_
_entity_poly.entity_id
_entity_poly.type
_entity_poly.pdbx_seq_one_letter_code
_entity_poly.pdbx_strand_id
1 'polypeptide(L)'
;MRRLLYGQMFAHPQRLAPGEALVRMDVLLRGDGFHATLPHLIGYDFPAGDLPVPATIAWGTRDALLLPTQARRARLRLPGARHIWLHGCGHVPMSDDDHQVAAAILRGSSTQ
;
A
#
# COMPACT_ATOMS: atom_id res chain seq x y z
N MET A 1 -21.89 8.28 1.64
CA MET A 1 -20.52 8.56 2.13
C MET A 1 -19.67 7.32 2.35
N ARG A 2 -20.14 6.27 3.06
CA ARG A 2 -19.37 5.04 3.35
C ARG A 2 -18.65 4.40 2.13
N ARG A 3 -19.34 4.12 1.01
CA ARG A 3 -18.73 3.52 -0.21
C ARG A 3 -17.55 4.28 -0.82
N LEU A 4 -17.49 5.61 -0.70
CA LEU A 4 -16.45 6.44 -1.31
C LEU A 4 -15.11 6.36 -0.56
N LEU A 5 -15.15 6.22 0.77
CA LEU A 5 -13.95 6.03 1.59
C LEU A 5 -13.31 4.64 1.38
N TYR A 6 -14.12 3.64 1.01
CA TYR A 6 -13.64 2.26 0.81
C TYR A 6 -13.00 2.03 -0.56
N GLY A 7 -13.48 2.71 -1.59
CA GLY A 7 -12.89 2.66 -2.93
C GLY A 7 -11.47 3.23 -2.99
N GLN A 8 -11.03 3.93 -1.93
CA GLN A 8 -9.66 4.42 -1.84
C GLN A 8 -8.67 3.34 -1.39
N MET A 9 -9.16 2.30 -0.70
CA MET A 9 -8.33 1.23 -0.15
C MET A 9 -8.16 0.08 -1.14
N PHE A 10 -9.23 -0.29 -1.85
CA PHE A 10 -9.23 -1.43 -2.79
C PHE A 10 -9.58 -0.97 -4.19
N ALA A 11 -8.91 -1.50 -5.21
CA ALA A 11 -9.27 -1.24 -6.60
C ALA A 11 -10.49 -2.06 -7.06
N HIS A 12 -10.71 -3.21 -6.43
CA HIS A 12 -11.78 -4.14 -6.76
C HIS A 12 -12.62 -4.56 -5.53
N PRO A 13 -13.25 -3.61 -4.80
CA PRO A 13 -14.00 -3.93 -3.58
C PRO A 13 -15.17 -4.91 -3.80
N GLN A 14 -15.68 -5.03 -5.03
CA GLN A 14 -16.68 -6.00 -5.44
C GLN A 14 -16.21 -7.47 -5.44
N ARG A 15 -14.89 -7.72 -5.36
CA ARG A 15 -14.33 -9.08 -5.24
C ARG A 15 -14.39 -9.61 -3.81
N LEU A 16 -14.61 -8.74 -2.83
CA LEU A 16 -14.81 -9.11 -1.43
C LEU A 16 -16.25 -9.56 -1.20
N ALA A 17 -16.48 -10.39 -0.17
CA ALA A 17 -17.84 -10.76 0.21
C ALA A 17 -18.67 -9.50 0.59
N PRO A 18 -20.00 -9.51 0.39
CA PRO A 18 -20.84 -8.37 0.75
C PRO A 18 -20.61 -7.93 2.20
N GLY A 19 -20.20 -6.68 2.40
CA GLY A 19 -19.92 -6.12 3.72
C GLY A 19 -18.53 -6.41 4.28
N GLU A 20 -17.73 -7.30 3.69
CA GLU A 20 -16.39 -7.63 4.18
C GLU A 20 -15.44 -6.42 4.11
N ALA A 21 -15.51 -5.64 3.03
CA ALA A 21 -14.74 -4.39 2.94
C ALA A 21 -15.09 -3.41 4.08
N LEU A 22 -16.36 -3.40 4.51
CA LEU A 22 -16.81 -2.58 5.64
C LEU A 22 -16.22 -3.09 6.94
N VAL A 23 -16.29 -4.39 7.17
CA VAL A 23 -15.77 -5.03 8.40
C VAL A 23 -14.27 -4.81 8.51
N ARG A 24 -13.51 -5.01 7.44
CA ARG A 24 -12.05 -4.78 7.45
C ARG A 24 -11.70 -3.34 7.80
N MET A 25 -12.47 -2.38 7.29
CA MET A 25 -12.27 -0.96 7.59
C MET A 25 -12.72 -0.59 9.00
N ASP A 26 -13.81 -1.17 9.47
CA ASP A 26 -14.28 -1.01 10.85
C ASP A 26 -13.26 -1.56 11.85
N VAL A 27 -12.68 -2.72 11.56
CA VAL A 27 -11.58 -3.31 12.36
C VAL A 27 -10.35 -2.40 12.36
N LEU A 28 -9.93 -1.87 11.19
CA LEU A 28 -8.82 -0.91 11.12
C LEU A 28 -9.10 0.34 11.98
N LEU A 29 -10.27 0.95 11.81
CA LEU A 29 -10.62 2.20 12.49
C LEU A 29 -10.83 2.01 14.00
N ARG A 30 -11.32 0.85 14.45
CA ARG A 30 -11.50 0.56 15.88
C ARG A 30 -10.22 0.05 16.55
N GLY A 31 -9.18 -0.26 15.79
CA GLY A 31 -7.91 -0.70 16.35
C GLY A 31 -7.20 0.45 17.06
N ASP A 32 -6.86 0.27 18.34
CA ASP A 32 -6.17 1.29 19.15
C ASP A 32 -4.86 1.76 18.49
N GLY A 33 -4.15 0.84 17.81
CA GLY A 33 -2.92 1.13 17.08
C GLY A 33 -3.10 2.12 15.92
N PHE A 34 -4.26 2.16 15.27
CA PHE A 34 -4.50 3.07 14.14
C PHE A 34 -4.51 4.53 14.63
N HIS A 35 -5.32 4.81 15.64
CA HIS A 35 -5.42 6.17 16.18
C HIS A 35 -4.15 6.63 16.89
N ALA A 36 -3.43 5.72 17.54
CA ALA A 36 -2.14 6.03 18.16
C ALA A 36 -1.03 6.37 17.13
N THR A 37 -1.03 5.72 15.96
CA THR A 37 0.01 5.93 14.93
C THR A 37 -0.30 7.03 13.94
N LEU A 38 -1.59 7.31 13.67
CA LEU A 38 -2.01 8.27 12.66
C LEU A 38 -1.38 9.68 12.77
N PRO A 39 -1.26 10.30 13.97
CA PRO A 39 -0.63 11.62 14.11
C PRO A 39 0.84 11.63 13.66
N HIS A 40 1.53 10.49 13.79
CA HIS A 40 2.93 10.33 13.42
C HIS A 40 3.14 10.14 11.92
N LEU A 41 2.08 9.92 11.14
CA LEU A 41 2.14 9.86 9.68
C LEU A 41 2.09 11.25 9.04
N ILE A 42 1.47 12.22 9.72
CA ILE A 42 1.29 13.58 9.22
C ILE A 42 2.61 14.33 9.36
N GLY A 43 3.16 14.79 8.23
CA GLY A 43 4.43 15.53 8.21
C GLY A 43 5.67 14.65 8.41
N TYR A 44 5.50 13.32 8.45
CA TYR A 44 6.65 12.42 8.49
C TYR A 44 7.47 12.53 7.21
N ASP A 45 8.77 12.78 7.38
CA ASP A 45 9.71 12.86 6.27
C ASP A 45 10.75 11.75 6.38
N PHE A 46 10.61 10.72 5.53
CA PHE A 46 11.56 9.62 5.51
C PHE A 46 12.89 10.07 4.86
N PRO A 47 14.06 9.93 5.49
CA PRO A 47 15.33 10.37 4.93
C PRO A 47 15.58 9.83 3.52
N ALA A 48 15.94 10.71 2.59
CA ALA A 48 16.33 10.30 1.24
C ALA A 48 17.74 9.69 1.26
N GLY A 49 18.01 8.78 0.32
CA GLY A 49 19.30 8.14 0.16
C GLY A 49 19.22 6.61 0.09
N ASP A 50 20.38 5.98 0.21
CA ASP A 50 20.50 4.53 0.15
C ASP A 50 20.08 3.88 1.47
N LEU A 51 19.39 2.76 1.34
CA LEU A 51 19.00 1.95 2.48
C LEU A 51 20.14 0.96 2.81
N PRO A 52 20.37 0.65 4.09
CA PRO A 52 21.42 -0.29 4.49
C PRO A 52 21.12 -1.75 4.09
N VAL A 53 19.92 -2.01 3.55
CA VAL A 53 19.44 -3.31 3.13
C VAL A 53 18.75 -3.21 1.78
N PRO A 54 18.75 -4.29 0.96
CA PRO A 54 17.95 -4.33 -0.25
C PRO A 54 16.48 -4.10 0.07
N ALA A 55 15.86 -3.14 -0.61
CA ALA A 55 14.44 -2.82 -0.42
C ALA A 55 13.69 -2.88 -1.74
N THR A 56 12.43 -3.33 -1.68
CA THR A 56 11.50 -3.27 -2.81
C THR A 56 10.28 -2.44 -2.38
N ILE A 57 9.93 -1.44 -3.17
CA ILE A 57 8.70 -0.65 -3.04
C ILE A 57 7.74 -1.10 -4.13
N ALA A 58 6.67 -1.78 -3.73
CA ALA A 58 5.59 -2.21 -4.62
C ALA A 58 4.40 -1.26 -4.47
N TRP A 59 3.90 -0.72 -5.59
CA TRP A 59 2.87 0.33 -5.56
C TRP A 59 1.67 -0.01 -6.45
N GLY A 60 0.46 0.13 -5.92
CA GLY A 60 -0.78 -0.07 -6.67
C GLY A 60 -1.02 1.00 -7.73
N THR A 61 -1.25 0.59 -8.98
CA THR A 61 -1.54 1.54 -10.07
C THR A 61 -2.88 2.27 -9.94
N ARG A 62 -3.77 1.78 -9.08
CA ARG A 62 -5.07 2.37 -8.74
C ARG A 62 -5.14 2.83 -7.28
N ASP A 63 -3.99 3.06 -6.63
CA ASP A 63 -3.95 3.63 -5.29
C ASP A 63 -4.54 5.05 -5.32
N ALA A 64 -5.65 5.25 -4.60
CA ALA A 64 -6.32 6.54 -4.50
C ALA A 64 -6.11 7.20 -3.11
N LEU A 65 -5.34 6.56 -2.23
CA LEU A 65 -4.91 7.14 -0.95
C LEU A 65 -3.51 7.75 -1.09
N LEU A 66 -2.55 6.96 -1.57
CA LEU A 66 -1.19 7.39 -1.92
C LEU A 66 -1.06 7.38 -3.44
N LEU A 67 -1.46 8.51 -4.04
CA LEU A 67 -1.54 8.65 -5.51
C LEU A 67 -0.25 8.21 -6.21
N PRO A 68 -0.31 7.67 -7.44
CA PRO A 68 0.89 7.22 -8.18
C PRO A 68 1.99 8.28 -8.36
N THR A 69 1.68 9.57 -8.22
CA THR A 69 2.67 10.65 -8.17
C THR A 69 3.58 10.57 -6.94
N GLN A 70 3.07 10.08 -5.81
CA GLN A 70 3.86 9.82 -4.60
C GLN A 70 4.81 8.63 -4.80
N ALA A 71 4.43 7.62 -5.58
CA ALA A 71 5.35 6.55 -5.97
C ALA A 71 6.56 7.09 -6.75
N ARG A 72 6.34 8.06 -7.64
CA ARG A 72 7.42 8.74 -8.35
C ARG A 72 8.33 9.52 -7.39
N ARG A 73 7.76 10.19 -6.38
CA ARG A 73 8.53 10.85 -5.31
C ARG A 73 9.36 9.83 -4.53
N ALA A 74 8.79 8.69 -4.15
CA ALA A 74 9.50 7.62 -3.47
C ALA A 74 10.70 7.14 -4.29
N ARG A 75 10.55 6.99 -5.61
CA ARG A 75 11.64 6.63 -6.52
C ARG A 75 12.77 7.65 -6.58
N LEU A 76 12.45 8.94 -6.52
CA LEU A 76 13.46 10.00 -6.46
C LEU A 76 14.19 10.04 -5.11
N ARG A 77 13.48 9.76 -3.99
CA ARG A 77 14.07 9.77 -2.65
C ARG A 77 14.88 8.51 -2.33
N LEU A 78 14.48 7.36 -2.87
CA LEU A 78 15.08 6.06 -2.60
C LEU A 78 15.51 5.39 -3.92
N PRO A 79 16.52 5.95 -4.61
CA PRO A 79 16.92 5.48 -5.93
C PRO A 79 17.51 4.06 -5.90
N GLY A 80 18.14 3.66 -4.78
CA GLY A 80 18.70 2.31 -4.59
C GLY A 80 17.65 1.22 -4.30
N ALA A 81 16.40 1.60 -3.96
CA ALA A 81 15.32 0.63 -3.82
C ALA A 81 14.83 0.15 -5.19
N ARG A 82 14.38 -1.10 -5.27
CA ARG A 82 13.67 -1.60 -6.45
C ARG A 82 12.22 -1.10 -6.42
N HIS A 83 11.75 -0.44 -7.48
CA HIS A 83 10.37 0.05 -7.57
C HIS A 83 9.59 -0.77 -8.58
N ILE A 84 8.45 -1.34 -8.15
CA ILE A 84 7.58 -2.14 -9.00
C ILE A 84 6.14 -1.66 -8.92
N TRP A 85 5.41 -1.82 -10.03
CA TRP A 85 3.99 -1.53 -10.09
C TRP A 85 3.17 -2.81 -9.90
N LEU A 86 2.14 -2.73 -9.09
CA LEU A 86 1.09 -3.74 -8.96
C LEU A 86 -0.07 -3.30 -9.86
N HIS A 87 -0.17 -3.92 -11.04
CA HIS A 87 -1.12 -3.50 -12.06
C HIS A 87 -2.55 -3.84 -11.63
N GLY A 88 -3.46 -2.87 -11.74
CA GLY A 88 -4.85 -3.02 -11.34
C GLY A 88 -5.12 -2.96 -9.83
N CYS A 89 -4.09 -2.95 -8.97
CA CYS A 89 -4.24 -2.95 -7.51
C CYS A 89 -4.38 -1.54 -6.91
N GLY A 90 -5.13 -1.44 -5.81
CA GLY A 90 -5.29 -0.25 -4.98
C GLY A 90 -4.26 -0.16 -3.85
N HIS A 91 -4.61 0.57 -2.79
CA HIS A 91 -3.73 0.82 -1.65
C HIS A 91 -3.48 -0.43 -0.79
N VAL A 92 -4.49 -1.29 -0.65
CA VAL A 92 -4.44 -2.56 0.07
C VAL A 92 -4.51 -3.69 -0.97
N PRO A 93 -3.39 -4.01 -1.66
CA PRO A 93 -3.40 -4.81 -2.89
C PRO A 93 -3.71 -6.29 -2.66
N MET A 94 -3.60 -6.77 -1.41
CA MET A 94 -3.70 -8.20 -1.06
C MET A 94 -5.01 -8.85 -1.49
N SER A 95 -6.09 -8.08 -1.61
CA SER A 95 -7.39 -8.59 -2.06
C SER A 95 -7.72 -8.20 -3.50
N ASP A 96 -6.90 -7.36 -4.12
CA ASP A 96 -7.03 -7.02 -5.53
C ASP A 96 -6.33 -8.08 -6.41
N ASP A 97 -5.11 -8.47 -6.04
CA ASP A 97 -4.32 -9.50 -6.73
C ASP A 97 -3.26 -10.08 -5.76
N ASP A 98 -3.59 -11.24 -5.20
CA ASP A 98 -2.72 -11.98 -4.27
C ASP A 98 -1.48 -12.55 -4.95
N HIS A 99 -1.58 -12.96 -6.22
CA HIS A 99 -0.46 -13.48 -7.00
C HIS A 99 0.63 -12.42 -7.22
N GLN A 100 0.27 -11.19 -7.60
CA GLN A 100 1.25 -10.11 -7.75
C GLN A 100 1.94 -9.77 -6.43
N VAL A 101 1.18 -9.72 -5.32
CA VAL A 101 1.73 -9.45 -3.99
C VAL A 101 2.66 -10.57 -3.53
N ALA A 102 2.25 -11.83 -3.65
CA ALA A 102 3.07 -12.97 -3.28
C ALA A 102 4.36 -13.02 -4.13
N ALA A 103 4.26 -12.78 -5.44
CA ALA A 103 5.43 -12.72 -6.31
C ALA A 103 6.39 -11.58 -5.94
N ALA A 104 5.87 -10.40 -5.54
CA ALA A 104 6.68 -9.29 -5.08
C ALA A 104 7.46 -9.64 -3.80
N ILE A 105 6.79 -10.29 -2.84
CA ILE A 105 7.41 -10.74 -1.58
C ILE A 105 8.49 -11.78 -1.86
N LEU A 106 8.15 -12.87 -2.57
CA LEU A 106 9.10 -13.97 -2.85
C LEU A 106 10.35 -13.49 -3.61
N ARG A 107 10.17 -12.60 -4.60
CA ARG A 107 11.31 -11.99 -5.32
C ARG A 107 12.07 -10.95 -4.50
N GLY A 108 11.46 -10.39 -3.47
CA GLY A 108 12.09 -9.43 -2.56
C GLY A 108 12.88 -10.11 -1.45
N SER A 109 12.46 -11.32 -1.08
CA SER A 109 13.06 -12.12 -0.01
C SER A 109 14.04 -13.18 -0.50
N SER A 110 14.08 -13.47 -1.80
CA SER A 110 15.11 -14.34 -2.35
C SER A 110 16.48 -13.68 -2.23
N THR A 111 17.43 -14.37 -1.61
CA THR A 111 18.85 -13.97 -1.60
C THR A 111 19.31 -13.78 -3.04
N GLN A 112 19.75 -12.56 -3.38
CA GLN A 112 20.48 -12.31 -4.62
C GLN A 112 21.93 -12.76 -4.47
#